data_AF-A0A7V9LAI8-F1
#
_entry.id   AF-A0A7V9LAI8-F1
#
_cell.length_a   1.000
_cell.length_b   1.000
_cell.length_c   1.000
_cell.angle_alpha   90.00
_cell.angle_beta   90.00
_cell.angle_gamma   90.00
#
_symmetry.space_group_name_H-M   'P 1'
#
loop_
_entity.id
_entity.type
_entity.pdbx_description
1 polymer ?
#
loop_
_entity_poly.entity_id
_entity_poly.type
_entity_poly.pdbx_seq_one_letter_code
_entity_poly.pdbx_strand_id
1 'polypeptide(L)' 'GMPITAAIRKDHLFACQFHPEKSQGVGLRILQNFVESK' A
#
# COMPACT_ATOMS: atom_id res chain seq x y z
N GLY A 1 -11.05 6.88 -18.77
CA GLY A 1 -9.88 6.86 -17.87
C GLY A 1 -8.91 5.79 -18.35
N MET A 2 -7.64 5.89 -17.98
CA MET A 2 -6.62 4.89 -18.31
C MET A 2 -6.25 4.10 -17.05
N PRO A 3 -5.97 2.79 -17.14
CA PRO A 3 -5.44 2.05 -16.00
C PRO A 3 -4.16 2.68 -15.47
N ILE A 4 -4.03 2.76 -14.15
CA ILE A 4 -2.82 3.22 -13.47
C ILE A 4 -2.38 2.17 -12.46
N THR A 5 -1.08 2.14 -12.17
CA THR A 5 -0.54 1.31 -11.10
C THR A 5 -0.79 2.00 -9.76
N ALA A 6 -1.69 1.45 -8.94
CA ALA A 6 -1.98 1.98 -7.62
C ALA A 6 -0.95 1.58 -6.55
N ALA A 7 -0.35 0.38 -6.69
CA ALA A 7 0.68 -0.14 -5.80
C ALA A 7 1.56 -1.16 -6.52
N ILE A 8 2.79 -1.32 -6.02
CA ILE A 8 3.76 -2.33 -6.48
C ILE A 8 4.36 -3.07 -5.30
N ARG A 9 4.81 -4.30 -5.56
CA ARG A 9 5.68 -5.06 -4.67
C ARG A 9 6.75 -5.77 -5.49
N LYS A 10 8.00 -5.73 -5.02
CA LYS A 10 9.10 -6.53 -5.55
C LYS A 10 10.04 -6.87 -4.42
N ASP A 11 10.20 -8.16 -4.14
CA ASP A 11 10.98 -8.64 -2.99
C ASP A 11 10.53 -7.93 -1.70
N HIS A 12 11.44 -7.24 -1.01
CA HIS A 12 11.17 -6.48 0.21
C HIS A 12 10.70 -5.03 -0.05
N LEU A 13 10.57 -4.60 -1.31
CA LEU A 13 10.09 -3.28 -1.67
C LEU A 13 8.57 -3.29 -1.84
N PHE A 14 7.90 -2.38 -1.15
CA PHE A 14 6.48 -2.07 -1.33
C PHE A 14 6.30 -0.56 -1.51
N ALA A 15 5.47 -0.16 -2.45
CA ALA A 15 5.12 1.25 -2.66
C ALA A 15 3.67 1.38 -3.12
N CYS A 16 3.05 2.51 -2.79
CA CYS A 16 1.70 2.86 -3.20
C CYS A 16 1.64 4.32 -3.65
N GLN A 17 0.79 4.60 -4.64
CA GLN A 17 0.57 5.94 -5.15
C GLN A 17 -0.38 6.75 -4.25
N PHE A 18 -1.30 6.07 -3.57
CA PHE A 18 -2.20 6.69 -2.60
C PHE A 18 -1.52 6.85 -1.23
N HIS A 19 -2.16 7.63 -0.35
CA HIS A 19 -1.71 7.85 1.03
C HIS A 19 -2.43 6.88 1.97
N PRO A 20 -1.82 5.74 2.34
CA PRO A 20 -2.46 4.78 3.24
C PRO A 20 -2.78 5.43 4.60
N GLU A 21 -1.97 6.37 5.08
CA GLU A 21 -2.21 7.13 6.31
C GLU A 21 -3.46 8.04 6.27
N LYS A 22 -3.95 8.37 5.06
CA LYS A 22 -5.17 9.18 4.85
C LYS A 22 -6.37 8.35 4.41
N SER A 23 -6.25 7.03 4.40
CA SER A 23 -7.27 6.08 3.91
C SER A 23 -8.04 5.38 5.04
N GLN A 24 -8.10 6.00 6.23
CA GLN A 24 -8.80 5.52 7.43
C GLN A 24 -8.47 4.06 7.78
N GLY A 25 -9.46 3.27 8.25
CA GLY A 25 -9.24 1.89 8.70
C GLY A 25 -8.66 0.98 7.63
N VAL A 26 -9.01 1.19 6.36
CA VAL A 26 -8.42 0.45 5.23
C VAL A 26 -6.94 0.75 5.11
N GLY A 27 -6.58 2.02 5.21
CA GLY A 27 -5.21 2.49 5.25
C GLY A 27 -4.36 1.91 6.37
N LEU A 28 -4.91 1.92 7.60
CA LEU A 28 -4.26 1.30 8.76
C LEU A 28 -4.01 -0.19 8.56
N ARG A 29 -4.96 -0.91 7.95
CA ARG A 29 -4.80 -2.34 7.64
C ARG A 29 -3.68 -2.58 6.63
N ILE A 30 -3.53 -1.71 5.62
CA ILE A 30 -2.41 -1.79 4.66
C ILE A 30 -1.07 -1.59 5.37
N LEU A 31 -0.96 -0.57 6.24
CA LEU A 31 0.25 -0.31 7.01
C LEU A 31 0.59 -1.46 7.96
N GLN A 32 -0.40 -2.04 8.64
CA GLN A 32 -0.20 -3.21 9.48
C GLN A 32 0.35 -4.39 8.67
N ASN A 33 -0.25 -4.70 7.51
CA ASN A 33 0.23 -5.77 6.65
C ASN A 33 1.66 -5.53 6.14
N PHE A 34 2.06 -4.27 5.91
CA PHE A 34 3.43 -3.93 5.50
C PHE A 34 4.44 -4.20 6.63
N VAL A 35 4.09 -3.89 7.88
CA VAL A 35 4.97 -4.18 9.03
C VAL A 35 5.04 -5.68 9.32
N GLU A 36 3.94 -6.40 9.12
CA GLU A 36 3.84 -7.85 9.34
C GLU A 36 4.44 -8.68 8.19
N SER A 37 4.66 -8.10 7.00
CA SER A 37 5.23 -8.83 5.88
C SER A 37 6.71 -9.15 6.17
N LYS A 38 7.01 -10.45 6.27
CA LYS A 38 8.38 -10.98 6.34
C LYS A 38 8.98 -11.12 4.95
#